data_AF-A0A3D3GYB1-F1
#
_entry.id   AF-A0A3D3GYB1-F1
#
_cell.length_a   1.000
_cell.length_b   1.000
_cell.length_c   1.000
_cell.angle_alpha   90.00
_cell.angle_beta   90.00
_cell.angle_gamma   90.00
#
_symmetry.space_group_name_H-M   'P 1'
#
loop_
_entity.id
_entity.type
_entity.pdbx_description
1 polymer ?
#
loop_
_entity_poly.entity_id
_entity_poly.type
_entity_poly.pdbx_seq_one_letter_code
_entity_poly.pdbx_strand_id
1 'polypeptide(L)' 'MSYPLLSDQKVQTILAYNIVNAKDDTDSKHYGIPYPGVVVIDNKSNVIHKHFFKGYKKRIKFADLYLQLNSSM' A
#
# COMPACT_ATOMS: atom_id res chain seq x y z
N MET A 1 -19.75 3.05 -6.39
CA MET A 1 -19.10 1.83 -5.87
C MET A 1 -18.67 2.08 -4.44
N SER A 2 -18.76 1.08 -3.56
CA SER A 2 -18.28 1.15 -2.18
C SER A 2 -17.13 0.16 -2.02
N TYR A 3 -16.07 0.57 -1.34
CA TYR A 3 -14.94 -0.29 -1.02
C TYR A 3 -14.93 -0.55 0.50
N PRO A 4 -14.74 -1.80 0.94
CA PRO A 4 -14.61 -2.07 2.36
C PRO A 4 -13.35 -1.40 2.91
N LEU A 5 -13.47 -0.80 4.09
CA LEU A 5 -12.32 -0.33 4.85
C LEU A 5 -11.84 -1.48 5.73
N LEU A 6 -10.55 -1.79 5.62
CA LEU A 6 -9.88 -2.78 6.46
C LEU A 6 -9.11 -2.05 7.55
N SER A 7 -9.20 -2.55 8.79
CA SER A 7 -8.43 -2.03 9.91
C SER A 7 -7.25 -2.97 10.20
N ASP A 8 -6.03 -2.48 10.03
CA ASP A 8 -4.83 -3.26 10.35
C ASP A 8 -4.60 -3.28 11.86
N GLN A 9 -4.76 -4.45 12.46
CA GLN A 9 -4.59 -4.62 13.90
C GLN A 9 -3.11 -4.77 14.22
N LYS A 10 -2.63 -4.00 15.20
CA LYS A 10 -1.24 -4.05 15.68
C LYS A 10 -0.17 -3.86 14.57
N VAL A 11 -0.51 -3.15 13.50
CA VAL A 11 0.39 -2.88 12.36
C VAL A 11 0.88 -4.16 11.66
N GLN A 12 0.18 -5.28 11.83
CA GLN A 12 0.69 -6.58 11.40
C GLN A 12 0.82 -6.68 9.88
N THR A 13 -0.19 -6.22 9.14
CA THR A 13 -0.21 -6.30 7.68
C THR A 13 0.79 -5.34 7.07
N ILE A 14 0.87 -4.11 7.60
CA ILE A 14 1.79 -3.08 7.12
C ILE A 14 3.26 -3.52 7.32
N LEU A 15 3.58 -4.18 8.44
CA LEU A 15 4.91 -4.77 8.67
C LEU A 15 5.17 -5.99 7.80
N ALA A 16 4.22 -6.93 7.69
CA ALA A 16 4.37 -8.13 6.87
C ALA A 16 4.62 -7.79 5.39
N TYR A 17 4.01 -6.71 4.90
CA TYR A 17 4.22 -6.22 3.54
C TYR A 17 5.46 -5.34 3.39
N ASN A 18 6.17 -5.01 4.47
CA ASN A 18 7.33 -4.12 4.48
C ASN A 18 7.04 -2.76 3.82
N ILE A 19 5.91 -2.15 4.19
CA ILE A 19 5.41 -0.87 3.65
C ILE A 19 5.23 0.21 4.72
N VAL A 20 5.69 -0.05 5.95
CA VAL A 20 5.68 0.93 7.04
C VAL A 20 6.48 2.18 6.68
N ASN A 21 6.01 3.35 7.08
CA ASN A 21 6.79 4.58 6.95
C ASN A 21 7.99 4.55 7.90
N ALA A 22 9.18 4.32 7.36
CA ALA A 22 10.43 4.27 8.12
C ALA A 22 10.88 5.62 8.75
N LYS A 23 10.10 6.70 8.60
CA LYS A 23 10.39 8.00 9.25
C LYS A 23 9.79 8.13 10.64
N ASP A 24 8.76 7.36 10.94
CA ASP A 24 8.07 7.46 12.21
C ASP A 24 8.77 6.54 13.21
N ASP A 25 9.09 7.09 14.39
CA ASP A 25 9.58 6.33 15.53
C ASP A 25 8.53 5.30 15.97
N THR A 26 8.95 4.14 16.48
CA THR A 26 8.06 3.12 17.05
C THR A 26 7.19 3.64 18.19
N ASP A 27 7.66 4.66 18.92
CA ASP A 27 6.89 5.30 20.01
C ASP A 27 5.97 6.43 19.52
N SER A 28 5.99 6.73 18.21
CA SER A 28 5.14 7.75 17.61
C SER A 28 3.67 7.32 17.56
N LYS A 29 2.76 8.27 17.80
CA LYS A 29 1.33 8.08 17.56
C LYS A 29 0.98 7.79 16.09
N HIS A 30 1.91 8.08 15.17
CA HIS A 30 1.76 7.81 13.74
C HIS A 30 2.48 6.52 13.32
N TYR A 31 3.13 5.81 14.25
CA TYR A 31 3.80 4.57 13.93
C TYR A 31 2.85 3.58 13.27
N GLY A 32 3.34 2.90 12.25
CA GLY A 32 2.57 1.91 11.51
C GLY A 32 1.68 2.46 10.40
N ILE A 33 1.66 3.77 10.17
CA ILE A 33 1.02 4.33 8.98
C ILE A 33 1.96 4.10 7.79
N PRO A 34 1.52 3.42 6.71
CA PRO A 34 2.33 3.31 5.51
C PRO A 34 2.37 4.64 4.75
N TYR A 35 3.37 4.79 3.89
CA TYR A 35 3.28 5.80 2.83
C TYR A 35 2.01 5.58 1.98
N PRO A 36 1.44 6.63 1.35
CA PRO A 36 0.33 6.44 0.43
C PRO A 36 0.74 5.52 -0.72
N GLY A 37 -0.10 4.51 -1.00
CA GLY A 37 0.22 3.51 -2.00
C GLY A 37 -0.87 2.49 -2.26
N VAL A 38 -0.54 1.56 -3.14
CA VAL A 38 -1.41 0.47 -3.61
C VAL A 38 -0.60 -0.83 -3.63
N VAL A 39 -1.23 -1.91 -3.16
CA VAL A 39 -0.75 -3.29 -3.34
C VAL A 39 -1.68 -3.98 -4.31
N VAL A 40 -1.12 -4.73 -5.26
CA VAL A 40 -1.88 -5.56 -6.20
C VAL A 40 -1.61 -7.02 -5.87
N ILE A 41 -2.68 -7.78 -5.69
CA ILE A 41 -2.65 -9.19 -5.30
C ILE A 41 -3.33 -10.01 -6.41
N ASP A 42 -2.72 -11.11 -6.82
CA ASP A 42 -3.30 -12.00 -7.84
C ASP A 42 -4.37 -12.95 -7.24
N ASN A 43 -5.01 -13.75 -8.08
CA ASN A 43 -6.02 -14.73 -7.66
C ASN A 43 -5.46 -15.93 -6.86
N LYS A 44 -4.13 -16.04 -6.75
CA LYS A 44 -3.41 -17.02 -5.93
C LYS A 44 -2.91 -16.40 -4.63
N SER A 45 -3.36 -15.19 -4.29
CA SER A 45 -2.97 -14.44 -3.09
C SER A 45 -1.49 -14.02 -3.04
N ASN A 46 -0.81 -13.95 -4.18
CA ASN A 46 0.55 -13.41 -4.26
C ASN A 46 0.50 -11.90 -4.42
N VAL A 47 1.35 -11.18 -3.67
CA VAL A 47 1.60 -9.76 -3.92
C VAL A 47 2.46 -9.62 -5.18
N ILE A 48 1.86 -9.13 -6.27
CA ILE A 48 2.54 -8.99 -7.56
C ILE A 48 3.08 -7.57 -7.80
N HIS A 49 2.48 -6.55 -7.18
CA HIS A 49 2.99 -5.17 -7.25
C HIS A 49 2.82 -4.41 -5.92
N LYS A 50 3.76 -3.51 -5.63
CA LYS A 50 3.69 -2.55 -4.52
C LYS A 50 4.09 -1.16 -5.04
N HIS A 51 3.18 -0.20 -4.98
CA HIS A 51 3.41 1.18 -5.43
C HIS A 51 3.22 2.14 -4.27
N PHE A 52 4.33 2.58 -3.65
CA PHE A 52 4.32 3.45 -2.48
C PHE A 52 5.20 4.68 -2.70
N PHE A 53 4.72 5.85 -2.27
CA PHE A 53 5.40 7.12 -2.54
C PHE A 53 5.78 7.82 -1.25
N LYS A 54 7.05 8.23 -1.14
CA LYS A 54 7.50 9.02 0.01
C LYS A 54 6.72 10.34 0.11
N GLY A 55 6.25 10.64 1.32
CA GLY A 55 5.43 11.82 1.61
C GLY A 55 3.96 11.63 1.21
N TYR A 56 3.08 12.53 1.66
CA TYR A 56 1.63 12.35 1.53
C TYR A 56 1.02 12.87 0.22
N LYS A 57 1.78 13.67 -0.55
CA LYS A 57 1.27 14.41 -1.73
C LYS A 57 1.23 13.58 -3.00
N LYS A 58 2.21 12.68 -3.20
CA LYS A 58 2.31 11.88 -4.41
C LYS A 58 1.45 10.62 -4.27
N ARG A 59 0.67 10.30 -5.31
CA ARG A 59 -0.20 9.13 -5.38
C ARG A 59 -0.20 8.58 -6.79
N ILE A 60 -0.36 7.27 -6.92
CA ILE A 60 -0.61 6.64 -8.22
C ILE A 60 -2.03 6.97 -8.68
N LYS A 61 -2.22 7.22 -9.98
CA LYS A 61 -3.57 7.25 -10.57
C LYS A 61 -3.97 5.82 -10.92
N PHE A 62 -5.14 5.39 -10.46
CA PHE A 62 -5.60 4.02 -10.70
C PHE A 62 -5.76 3.69 -12.20
N ALA A 63 -6.19 4.65 -13.02
CA ALA A 63 -6.30 4.47 -14.46
C ALA A 63 -4.94 4.17 -15.11
N ASP A 64 -3.90 4.93 -14.74
CA ASP A 64 -2.55 4.73 -15.25
C ASP A 64 -1.97 3.39 -14.80
N LEU A 65 -2.18 3.03 -13.51
CA LEU A 65 -1.78 1.73 -12.98
C LEU A 65 -2.45 0.57 -13.73
N TYR A 66 -3.76 0.68 -13.98
CA TYR A 66 -4.50 -0.33 -14.74
C TYR A 66 -3.94 -0.51 -16.15
N LEU A 67 -3.69 0.58 -16.88
CA LEU A 67 -3.09 0.51 -18.21
C LEU A 67 -1.70 -0.14 -18.17
N GLN A 68 -0.86 0.25 -17.21
CA GLN A 68 0.48 -0.33 -17.04
C GLN A 68 0.43 -1.85 -16.81
N LEU A 69 -0.47 -2.32 -15.96
CA LEU A 69 -0.61 -3.74 -15.63
C LEU A 69 -1.15 -4.54 -16.81
N ASN A 70 -2.13 -3.99 -17.53
CA ASN A 70 -2.72 -4.67 -18.68
C ASN A 70 -1.81 -4.68 -19.92
N SER A 71 -0.94 -3.69 -20.09
CA SER A 71 0.05 -3.69 -21.19
C SER A 71 1.22 -4.65 -20.96
N SER A 72 1.31 -5.24 -19.75
CA SER A 72 2.36 -6.20 -19.38
C SER A 72 1.87 -7.67 -19.45
N MET A 73 0.59 -7.89 -19.81
CA MET A 73 0.00 -9.19 -20.15
C MET A 73 0.03 -9.39 -21.66
#